data_AF-A0A957SE82-F1
#
_entry.id   AF-A0A957SE82-F1
#
_cell.length_a   1.000
_cell.length_b   1.000
_cell.length_c   1.000
_cell.angle_alpha   90.00
_cell.angle_beta   90.00
_cell.angle_gamma   90.00
#
_symmetry.space_group_name_H-M   'P 1'
#
loop_
_entity.id
_entity.type
_entity.pdbx_description
1 polymer ?
#
loop_
_entity_poly.entity_id
_entity_poly.type
_entity_poly.pdbx_seq_one_letter_code
_entity_poly.pdbx_strand_id
1 'polypeptide(L)'
;ALKNMIMGTLHKKDRVKMHGFQSHAERVLPAEAQTLNINLIRLARYLTPNIAVIDGTDGLQGNGPGGEDAVANFGIAAAGVDVYATDAVMAKAMGFEPSELGLLHYAQQLGLGVIDLEQIDVLETNIADVMRSFTPHEKTPLQLQWQDVNAVHYLAA
;
A
#
# COMPACT_ATOMS: atom_id res chain seq x y z
N ALA A 1 -5.42 1.18 -2.78
CA ALA A 1 -6.01 2.31 -3.54
C ALA A 1 -5.07 3.52 -3.58
N LEU A 2 -4.62 4.04 -2.43
CA LEU A 2 -3.93 5.35 -2.34
C LEU A 2 -2.68 5.43 -3.21
N LYS A 3 -1.78 4.44 -3.09
CA LYS A 3 -0.53 4.38 -3.86
C LYS A 3 -0.78 4.41 -5.38
N ASN A 4 -1.82 3.72 -5.85
CA ASN A 4 -2.13 3.69 -7.28
C ASN A 4 -2.65 5.06 -7.78
N MET A 5 -3.47 5.74 -6.97
CA MET A 5 -3.94 7.08 -7.30
C MET A 5 -2.79 8.10 -7.30
N ILE A 6 -1.93 8.10 -6.27
CA ILE A 6 -0.76 9.00 -6.22
C ILE A 6 0.16 8.73 -7.41
N MET A 7 0.55 7.47 -7.65
CA MET A 7 1.45 7.15 -8.77
C MET A 7 0.81 7.40 -10.14
N GLY A 8 -0.52 7.27 -10.24
CA GLY A 8 -1.28 7.50 -11.47
C GLY A 8 -1.38 8.98 -11.87
N THR A 9 -1.55 9.86 -10.89
CA THR A 9 -1.70 11.32 -11.09
C THR A 9 -0.39 12.04 -11.37
N LEU A 10 0.74 11.46 -10.96
CA LEU A 10 2.06 12.02 -11.26
C LEU A 10 2.40 11.93 -12.75
N HIS A 11 2.98 13.01 -13.26
CA HIS A 11 3.53 13.07 -14.60
C HIS A 11 4.54 11.93 -14.81
N LYS A 12 4.41 11.21 -15.93
CA LYS A 12 5.08 9.91 -16.14
C LYS A 12 6.59 9.96 -15.93
N LYS A 13 7.26 11.05 -16.33
CA LYS A 13 8.71 11.23 -16.19
C LYS A 13 9.14 11.42 -14.73
N ASP A 14 8.25 11.90 -13.87
CA ASP A 14 8.56 12.20 -12.48
C ASP A 14 8.23 11.05 -11.52
N ARG A 15 7.48 10.04 -11.98
CA ARG A 15 7.14 8.85 -11.17
C ARG A 15 8.37 8.17 -10.58
N VAL A 16 9.48 8.10 -11.32
CA VAL A 16 10.72 7.48 -10.84
C VAL A 16 11.30 8.20 -9.62
N LYS A 17 11.09 9.51 -9.50
CA LYS A 17 11.58 10.29 -8.35
C LYS A 17 10.88 9.92 -7.05
N MET A 18 9.65 9.41 -7.12
CA MET A 18 8.95 8.85 -5.94
C MET A 18 9.73 7.70 -5.31
N HIS A 19 10.46 6.95 -6.12
CA HIS A 19 11.30 5.84 -5.67
C HIS A 19 12.64 6.31 -5.09
N GLY A 20 12.95 7.62 -5.15
CA GLY A 20 14.22 8.18 -4.67
C GLY A 20 15.34 8.26 -5.71
N PHE A 21 15.07 7.95 -6.98
CA PHE A 21 16.08 7.82 -8.02
C PHE A 21 15.77 8.69 -9.25
N GLN A 22 16.79 8.95 -10.08
CA GLN A 22 16.62 9.69 -11.33
C GLN A 22 16.24 8.78 -12.52
N SER A 23 16.58 7.49 -12.44
CA SER A 23 16.23 6.51 -13.48
C SER A 23 15.82 5.16 -12.88
N HIS A 24 15.11 4.35 -13.67
CA HIS A 24 14.65 3.03 -13.23
C HIS A 24 15.80 2.03 -13.05
N ALA A 25 16.92 2.22 -13.76
CA ALA A 25 18.08 1.35 -13.72
C ALA A 25 18.90 1.52 -12.43
N GLU A 26 18.78 2.67 -11.77
CA GLU A 26 19.49 2.99 -10.52
C GLU A 26 18.76 2.44 -9.27
N ARG A 27 17.53 1.96 -9.43
CA ARG A 27 16.70 1.51 -8.31
C ARG A 27 17.33 0.33 -7.59
N VAL A 28 17.49 0.48 -6.28
CA VAL A 28 18.08 -0.53 -5.41
C VAL A 28 17.28 -0.67 -4.13
N LEU A 29 16.99 -1.92 -3.76
CA LEU A 29 16.41 -2.26 -2.46
C LEU A 29 17.51 -2.52 -1.43
N PRO A 30 17.30 -2.20 -0.14
CA PRO A 30 16.07 -1.68 0.46
C PRO A 30 15.89 -0.15 0.36
N ALA A 31 16.89 0.60 -0.13
CA ALA A 31 16.87 2.07 -0.16
C ALA A 31 15.63 2.66 -0.87
N GLU A 32 15.17 2.01 -1.94
CA GLU A 32 13.92 2.36 -2.61
C GLU A 32 12.71 2.26 -1.67
N ALA A 33 12.58 1.17 -0.91
CA ALA A 33 11.43 0.95 -0.04
C ALA A 33 11.39 1.98 1.09
N GLN A 34 12.55 2.36 1.62
CA GLN A 34 12.70 3.40 2.63
C GLN A 34 12.20 4.75 2.11
N THR A 35 12.64 5.13 0.91
CA THR A 35 12.31 6.44 0.32
C THR A 35 10.86 6.49 -0.20
N LEU A 36 10.39 5.42 -0.85
CA LEU A 36 9.08 5.39 -1.49
C LEU A 36 7.93 5.56 -0.49
N ASN A 37 7.97 4.87 0.65
CA ASN A 37 6.91 4.96 1.65
C ASN A 37 6.83 6.37 2.25
N ILE A 38 7.97 7.02 2.49
CA ILE A 38 8.05 8.40 2.97
C ILE A 38 7.49 9.37 1.91
N ASN A 39 7.89 9.22 0.65
CA ASN A 39 7.40 10.10 -0.42
C ASN A 39 5.89 9.93 -0.64
N LEU A 40 5.38 8.70 -0.63
CA LEU A 40 3.95 8.43 -0.76
C LEU A 40 3.15 9.10 0.36
N ILE A 41 3.55 8.95 1.62
CA ILE A 41 2.78 9.52 2.74
C ILE A 41 2.87 11.06 2.78
N ARG A 42 4.01 11.64 2.38
CA ARG A 42 4.14 13.10 2.23
C ARG A 42 3.19 13.65 1.17
N LEU A 43 3.07 12.99 0.03
CA LEU A 43 2.11 13.38 -1.01
C LEU A 43 0.66 13.10 -0.61
N ALA A 44 0.41 12.06 0.18
CA ALA A 44 -0.92 11.73 0.63
C ALA A 44 -1.58 12.89 1.39
N ARG A 45 -0.82 13.70 2.13
CA ARG A 45 -1.33 14.93 2.79
C ARG A 45 -2.04 15.90 1.84
N TYR A 46 -1.69 15.88 0.55
CA TYR A 46 -2.25 16.77 -0.47
C TYR A 46 -3.19 16.06 -1.43
N LEU A 47 -3.05 14.75 -1.58
CA LEU A 47 -3.73 13.97 -2.62
C LEU A 47 -4.67 12.90 -2.05
N THR A 48 -4.89 12.83 -0.73
CA THR A 48 -5.79 11.80 -0.15
C THR A 48 -7.21 11.93 -0.74
N PRO A 49 -7.75 10.87 -1.36
CA PRO A 49 -9.11 10.90 -1.90
C PRO A 49 -10.14 10.81 -0.78
N ASN A 50 -11.35 11.33 -1.01
CA ASN A 50 -12.43 11.22 -0.03
C ASN A 50 -13.06 9.82 0.07
N ILE A 51 -12.89 9.00 -0.97
CA ILE A 51 -13.47 7.65 -1.06
C ILE A 51 -12.45 6.74 -1.74
N ALA A 52 -12.38 5.50 -1.30
CA ALA A 52 -11.65 4.41 -1.93
C ALA A 52 -12.63 3.36 -2.46
N VAL A 53 -12.32 2.80 -3.63
CA VAL A 53 -12.97 1.61 -4.19
C VAL A 53 -11.87 0.70 -4.70
N ILE A 54 -11.90 -0.56 -4.28
CA ILE A 54 -10.93 -1.58 -4.63
C ILE A 54 -11.69 -2.77 -5.20
N ASP A 55 -11.36 -3.14 -6.42
CA ASP A 55 -11.86 -4.33 -7.09
C ASP A 55 -10.80 -5.45 -6.97
N GLY A 56 -11.23 -6.58 -6.42
CA GLY A 56 -10.46 -7.81 -6.29
C GLY A 56 -11.17 -8.97 -6.97
N THR A 57 -11.79 -8.76 -8.15
CA THR A 57 -12.35 -9.83 -8.99
C THR A 57 -11.35 -10.98 -9.14
N ASP A 58 -10.15 -10.64 -9.62
CA ASP A 58 -8.96 -11.48 -9.57
C ASP A 58 -7.85 -10.72 -8.84
N GLY A 59 -7.06 -11.42 -8.04
CA GLY A 59 -5.91 -10.85 -7.35
C GLY A 59 -4.60 -11.29 -7.99
N LEU A 60 -3.59 -10.41 -8.06
CA LEU A 60 -2.25 -10.81 -8.48
C LEU A 60 -1.37 -11.08 -7.25
N GLN A 61 -0.69 -12.22 -7.24
CA GLN A 61 0.26 -12.61 -6.21
C GLN A 61 1.68 -12.74 -6.77
N GLY A 62 2.64 -13.03 -5.89
CA GLY A 62 4.05 -13.18 -6.25
C GLY A 62 4.62 -11.89 -6.84
N ASN A 63 5.18 -11.98 -8.05
CA ASN A 63 5.88 -10.88 -8.70
C ASN A 63 4.94 -9.88 -9.42
N GLY A 64 3.67 -9.80 -9.04
CA GLY A 64 2.74 -8.77 -9.50
C GLY A 64 3.23 -7.34 -9.22
N PRO A 65 2.89 -6.33 -10.05
CA PRO A 65 2.08 -6.40 -11.27
C PRO A 65 2.88 -6.84 -12.53
N GLY A 66 4.16 -7.18 -12.38
CA GLY A 66 4.99 -7.63 -13.52
C GLY A 66 4.86 -9.12 -13.84
N GLY A 67 4.38 -9.92 -12.89
CA GLY A 67 4.07 -11.34 -13.05
C GLY A 67 2.61 -11.60 -13.40
N GLU A 68 2.33 -12.84 -13.81
CA GLU A 68 1.02 -13.28 -14.33
C GLU A 68 0.29 -14.25 -13.37
N ASP A 69 0.81 -14.45 -12.15
CA ASP A 69 0.23 -15.36 -11.16
C ASP A 69 -1.05 -14.75 -10.54
N ALA A 70 -2.18 -15.06 -11.17
CA ALA A 70 -3.50 -14.59 -10.76
C ALA A 70 -4.21 -15.61 -9.85
N VAL A 71 -4.63 -15.14 -8.67
CA VAL A 71 -5.61 -15.80 -7.81
C VAL A 71 -6.99 -15.55 -8.40
N ALA A 72 -7.40 -16.45 -9.30
CA ALA A 72 -8.69 -16.36 -9.98
C ALA A 72 -9.86 -16.48 -8.99
N ASN A 73 -10.93 -15.72 -9.26
CA ASN A 73 -12.14 -15.70 -8.44
C ASN A 73 -11.83 -15.35 -6.96
N PHE A 74 -10.96 -14.36 -6.75
CA PHE A 74 -10.85 -13.77 -5.42
C PHE A 74 -12.19 -13.12 -5.04
N GLY A 75 -12.83 -12.46 -6.01
CA GLY A 75 -14.27 -12.21 -6.03
C GLY A 75 -14.77 -11.25 -4.94
N ILE A 76 -13.90 -10.38 -4.43
CA ILE A 76 -14.26 -9.39 -3.42
C ILE A 76 -14.05 -7.98 -3.94
N ALA A 77 -14.81 -7.04 -3.38
CA ALA A 77 -14.58 -5.61 -3.56
C ALA A 77 -14.74 -4.91 -2.20
N ALA A 78 -14.03 -3.81 -2.02
CA ALA A 78 -14.12 -3.00 -0.82
C ALA A 78 -14.29 -1.53 -1.20
N ALA A 79 -15.13 -0.81 -0.46
CA ALA A 79 -15.29 0.62 -0.60
C ALA A 79 -15.41 1.27 0.78
N GLY A 80 -14.87 2.48 0.92
CA GLY A 80 -14.88 3.18 2.19
C GLY A 80 -14.52 4.65 2.05
N VAL A 81 -14.83 5.42 3.11
CA VAL A 81 -14.51 6.86 3.21
C VAL A 81 -13.14 7.12 3.84
N ASP A 82 -12.53 6.09 4.44
CA ASP A 82 -11.13 6.09 4.86
C ASP A 82 -10.35 5.18 3.90
N VAL A 83 -9.48 5.78 3.08
CA VAL A 83 -8.65 5.06 2.10
C VAL A 83 -7.65 4.13 2.76
N TYR A 84 -7.15 4.47 3.94
CA TYR A 84 -6.18 3.65 4.67
C TYR A 84 -6.86 2.44 5.31
N ALA A 85 -8.05 2.64 5.87
CA ALA A 85 -8.88 1.56 6.38
C ALA A 85 -9.26 0.57 5.27
N THR A 86 -9.64 1.09 4.11
CA THR A 86 -10.01 0.26 2.95
C THR A 86 -8.80 -0.55 2.44
N ASP A 87 -7.62 0.07 2.36
CA ASP A 87 -6.37 -0.60 1.99
C ASP A 87 -5.95 -1.64 3.05
N ALA A 88 -6.16 -1.37 4.35
CA ALA A 88 -5.88 -2.29 5.44
C ALA A 88 -6.79 -3.54 5.40
N VAL A 89 -8.10 -3.36 5.19
CA VAL A 89 -9.06 -4.46 5.04
C VAL A 89 -8.68 -5.35 3.85
N MET A 90 -8.34 -4.76 2.70
CA MET A 90 -7.94 -5.53 1.52
C MET A 90 -6.59 -6.22 1.69
N ALA A 91 -5.61 -5.57 2.35
CA ALA A 91 -4.35 -6.21 2.69
C ALA A 91 -4.58 -7.44 3.57
N LYS A 92 -5.46 -7.33 4.59
CA LYS A 92 -5.81 -8.46 5.45
C LYS A 92 -6.55 -9.56 4.70
N ALA A 93 -7.49 -9.21 3.81
CA ALA A 93 -8.19 -10.18 2.98
C ALA A 93 -7.23 -10.96 2.06
N MET A 94 -6.10 -10.36 1.66
CA MET A 94 -5.03 -11.04 0.91
C MET A 94 -4.02 -11.78 1.82
N GLY A 95 -4.26 -11.81 3.13
CA GLY A 95 -3.42 -12.52 4.11
C GLY A 95 -2.18 -11.75 4.55
N PHE A 96 -2.08 -10.45 4.27
CA PHE A 96 -0.99 -9.58 4.72
C PHE A 96 -1.38 -8.82 5.98
N GLU A 97 -0.40 -8.51 6.82
CA GLU A 97 -0.62 -7.73 8.04
C GLU A 97 -0.50 -6.22 7.73
N PRO A 98 -1.58 -5.42 7.88
CA PRO A 98 -1.55 -4.01 7.50
C PRO A 98 -0.46 -3.19 8.20
N SER A 99 -0.16 -3.52 9.46
CA SER A 99 0.85 -2.84 10.26
C SER A 99 2.29 -3.08 9.79
N GLU A 100 2.55 -4.14 9.00
CA GLU A 100 3.87 -4.40 8.41
C GLU A 100 4.12 -3.57 7.13
N LEU A 101 3.08 -2.94 6.57
CA LEU A 101 3.16 -2.17 5.33
C LEU A 101 3.51 -0.72 5.63
N GLY A 102 4.70 -0.27 5.21
CA GLY A 102 5.25 1.04 5.58
C GLY A 102 4.34 2.24 5.33
N LEU A 103 3.62 2.28 4.19
CA LEU A 103 2.66 3.35 3.90
C LEU A 103 1.53 3.41 4.94
N LEU A 104 0.94 2.27 5.27
CA LEU A 104 -0.16 2.16 6.24
C LEU A 104 0.34 2.45 7.65
N HIS A 105 1.51 1.94 8.00
CA HIS A 105 2.17 2.23 9.27
C HIS A 105 2.38 3.75 9.48
N TYR A 106 2.97 4.44 8.50
CA TYR A 106 3.16 5.88 8.59
C TYR A 106 1.83 6.65 8.62
N ALA A 107 0.81 6.18 7.89
CA ALA A 107 -0.52 6.79 7.93
C ALA A 107 -1.12 6.76 9.34
N GLN A 108 -1.05 5.60 10.01
CA GLN A 108 -1.52 5.48 11.38
C GLN A 108 -0.69 6.32 12.36
N GLN A 109 0.65 6.29 12.24
CA GLN A 109 1.52 7.10 13.10
C GLN A 109 1.25 8.61 12.97
N LEU A 110 0.85 9.07 11.79
CA LEU A 110 0.54 10.47 11.51
C LEU A 110 -0.94 10.83 11.74
N GLY A 111 -1.78 9.87 12.13
CA GLY A 111 -3.22 10.09 12.32
C GLY A 111 -3.98 10.43 11.03
N LEU A 112 -3.49 9.97 9.87
CA LEU A 112 -4.12 10.23 8.57
C LEU A 112 -5.28 9.30 8.24
N GLY A 113 -5.33 8.14 8.89
CA GLY A 113 -6.40 7.15 8.78
C GLY A 113 -6.17 6.00 9.74
N VAL A 114 -7.14 5.09 9.79
CA VAL A 114 -7.14 3.94 10.71
C VAL A 114 -6.74 2.68 9.95
N ILE A 115 -5.81 1.89 10.49
CA ILE A 115 -5.42 0.59 9.90
C ILE A 115 -5.65 -0.58 10.86
N ASP A 116 -5.88 -0.28 12.13
CA ASP A 116 -6.29 -1.26 13.13
C ASP A 116 -7.69 -1.78 12.80
N LEU A 117 -7.77 -3.06 12.45
CA LEU A 117 -8.99 -3.71 12.01
C LEU A 117 -10.06 -3.77 13.10
N GLU A 118 -9.68 -3.73 14.38
CA GLU A 118 -10.64 -3.68 15.49
C GLU A 118 -11.36 -2.33 15.58
N GLN A 119 -10.80 -1.29 14.97
CA GLN A 119 -11.37 0.06 14.91
C GLN A 119 -12.07 0.36 13.58
N ILE A 120 -12.15 -0.63 12.67
CA ILE A 120 -12.78 -0.48 11.36
C ILE A 120 -14.10 -1.25 11.37
N ASP A 121 -15.20 -0.53 11.16
CA ASP A 121 -16.52 -1.13 11.00
C ASP A 121 -16.66 -1.72 9.58
N VAL A 122 -16.41 -3.03 9.46
CA VAL A 122 -16.58 -3.77 8.22
C VAL A 122 -18.02 -4.26 8.12
N LEU A 123 -18.74 -3.74 7.13
CA LEU A 123 -20.14 -4.07 6.92
C LEU A 123 -20.30 -5.35 6.11
N GLU A 124 -21.36 -6.10 6.41
CA GLU A 124 -21.86 -7.29 5.68
C GLU A 124 -20.95 -8.52 5.68
N THR A 125 -19.70 -8.39 5.26
CA THR A 125 -18.77 -9.52 5.04
C THR A 125 -17.65 -9.52 6.06
N ASN A 126 -17.51 -10.59 6.84
CA ASN A 126 -16.37 -10.72 7.75
C ASN A 126 -15.08 -10.98 6.94
N ILE A 127 -14.01 -10.27 7.27
CA ILE A 127 -12.69 -10.44 6.63
C ILE A 127 -12.24 -11.91 6.69
N ALA A 128 -12.49 -12.60 7.80
CA ALA A 128 -12.08 -13.99 7.99
C ALA A 128 -12.72 -14.95 6.97
N ASP A 129 -13.94 -14.65 6.50
CA ASP A 129 -14.68 -15.50 5.57
C ASP A 129 -14.16 -15.40 4.13
N VAL A 130 -13.46 -14.31 3.81
CA VAL A 130 -12.93 -14.03 2.47
C VAL A 130 -11.41 -14.03 2.41
N MET A 131 -10.74 -14.21 3.55
CA MET A 131 -9.29 -14.19 3.63
C MET A 131 -8.67 -15.31 2.78
N ARG A 132 -7.70 -14.94 1.94
CA ARG A 132 -6.87 -15.87 1.18
C ARG A 132 -5.41 -15.52 1.35
N SER A 133 -4.55 -16.51 1.53
CA SER A 133 -3.12 -16.29 1.68
C SER A 133 -2.46 -16.14 0.32
N PHE A 134 -2.16 -14.89 -0.06
CA PHE A 134 -1.47 -14.61 -1.31
C PHE A 134 0.03 -14.86 -1.15
N THR A 135 0.66 -15.37 -2.20
CA THR A 135 2.13 -15.49 -2.24
C THR A 135 2.75 -14.09 -2.26
N PRO A 136 3.68 -13.75 -1.36
CA PRO A 136 4.39 -12.47 -1.40
C PRO A 136 5.36 -12.39 -2.59
N HIS A 137 5.70 -11.18 -3.02
CA HIS A 137 6.75 -10.96 -4.02
C HIS A 137 8.09 -11.51 -3.51
N GLU A 138 8.93 -12.07 -4.40
CA GLU A 138 10.24 -12.63 -4.04
C GLU A 138 11.16 -11.65 -3.28
N LYS A 139 10.96 -10.33 -3.45
CA LYS A 139 11.76 -9.24 -2.84
C LYS A 139 11.11 -8.67 -1.59
N THR A 140 9.99 -9.22 -1.12
CA THR A 140 9.29 -8.78 0.10
C THR A 140 10.22 -8.66 1.30
N PRO A 141 11.18 -9.58 1.56
CA PRO A 141 12.13 -9.42 2.67
C PRO A 141 12.98 -8.13 2.62
N LEU A 142 13.26 -7.60 1.43
CA LEU A 142 13.94 -6.32 1.26
C LEU A 142 12.96 -5.14 1.28
N GLN A 143 11.73 -5.32 0.78
CA GLN A 143 10.70 -4.29 0.80
C GLN A 143 10.18 -3.99 2.21
N LEU A 144 10.17 -5.00 3.10
CA LEU A 144 9.79 -4.86 4.51
C LEU A 144 10.84 -4.11 5.36
N GLN A 145 12.01 -3.82 4.78
CA GLN A 145 13.03 -2.95 5.38
C GLN A 145 12.78 -1.47 5.02
N TRP A 146 11.51 -1.04 5.05
CA TRP A 146 11.09 0.31 4.68
C TRP A 146 11.37 1.36 5.75
N GLN A 147 11.79 0.95 6.96
CA GLN A 147 12.09 1.87 8.05
C GLN A 147 13.34 2.68 7.70
N ASP A 148 13.24 4.00 7.83
CA ASP A 148 14.37 4.92 7.74
C ASP A 148 14.54 5.61 9.10
N VAL A 149 15.77 5.62 9.63
CA VAL A 149 16.10 6.25 10.91
C VAL A 149 15.80 7.75 10.95
N ASN A 150 15.75 8.40 9.79
CA ASN A 150 15.46 9.82 9.62
C ASN A 150 14.00 10.06 9.19
N ALA A 151 13.14 9.04 9.14
CA ALA A 151 11.74 9.18 8.70
C ALA A 151 11.01 10.28 9.48
N VAL A 152 11.21 10.38 10.79
CA VAL A 152 10.60 11.42 11.64
C VAL A 152 10.97 12.83 11.15
N HIS A 153 12.22 13.05 10.75
CA HIS A 153 12.64 14.35 10.21
C HIS A 153 11.96 14.67 8.88
N TYR A 154 11.91 13.70 7.96
CA TYR A 154 11.29 13.88 6.65
C TYR A 154 9.77 14.06 6.71
N LEU A 155 9.13 13.48 7.72
CA LEU A 155 7.68 13.55 7.92
C LEU A 155 7.25 14.78 8.74
N ALA A 156 8.17 15.42 9.48
CA ALA A 156 7.90 16.67 10.18
C ALA A 156 7.81 17.88 9.24
N ALA A 157 8.44 17.80 8.06
CA ALA A 157 8.41 18.82 7.02
C ALA A 157 7.15 18.72 6.13
#